data_AF-A0A6J1GYJ6-F1
#
_entry.id   AF-A0A6J1GYJ6-F1
#
_cell.length_a   1.000
_cell.length_b   1.000
_cell.length_c   1.000
_cell.angle_alpha   90.00
_cell.angle_beta   90.00
_cell.angle_gamma   90.00
#
_symmetry.space_group_name_H-M   'P 1'
#
loop_
_entity.id
_entity.type
_entity.pdbx_description
1 polymer ?
#
loop_
_entity_poly.entity_id
_entity_poly.type
_entity_poly.pdbx_seq_one_letter_code
_entity_poly.pdbx_strand_id
1 'polypeptide(L)'
;MALRQWIDGDETAAEMLTRVHKERTSLLVPPLHRVPLHVGNVVELVGPSGSAKTQILIQAAVNCILPKEWNGIRYGGLECSVVFIDLDCRLDISRLSQVLKLRILEGNGSGDWGNFDALYTTCLRRFFYIRCYDSFEFLATLKTMHHKLQKERDDLGIRLHLLMIDSIGAYHWVDRVSSSLPLWGYNR
;
A
#
# COMPACT_ATOMS: atom_id res chain seq x y z
N MET A 1 -5.11 -34.15 -38.27
CA MET A 1 -5.95 -33.47 -37.25
C MET A 1 -5.16 -32.65 -36.24
N ALA A 2 -3.87 -32.90 -35.98
CA ALA A 2 -3.11 -32.21 -34.92
C ALA A 2 -2.60 -30.78 -35.25
N LEU A 3 -2.51 -30.37 -36.52
CA LEU A 3 -1.86 -29.09 -36.87
C LEU A 3 -2.73 -27.85 -36.64
N ARG A 4 -4.07 -27.99 -36.54
CA ARG A 4 -5.00 -26.87 -36.35
C ARG A 4 -5.16 -26.45 -34.89
N GLN A 5 -4.97 -27.39 -33.95
CA GLN A 5 -5.06 -27.12 -32.51
C GLN A 5 -3.97 -26.15 -32.00
N TRP A 6 -2.85 -26.01 -32.71
CA TRP A 6 -1.80 -25.05 -32.33
C TRP A 6 -2.14 -23.59 -32.69
N ILE A 7 -3.07 -23.39 -33.63
CA ILE A 7 -3.52 -22.05 -34.08
C ILE A 7 -4.79 -21.61 -33.35
N ASP A 8 -5.52 -22.55 -32.73
CA ASP A 8 -6.65 -22.19 -31.87
C ASP A 8 -6.09 -21.43 -30.65
N GLY A 9 -6.45 -20.14 -30.56
CA GLY A 9 -6.05 -19.31 -29.43
C GLY A 9 -6.70 -19.80 -28.15
N ASP A 10 -5.92 -19.88 -27.07
CA ASP A 10 -6.38 -20.31 -25.74
C ASP A 10 -7.49 -19.38 -25.18
N GLU A 11 -7.53 -18.13 -25.63
CA GLU A 11 -8.55 -17.14 -25.28
C GLU A 11 -8.82 -16.18 -26.45
N THR A 12 -10.00 -15.58 -26.46
CA THR A 12 -10.32 -14.47 -27.37
C THR A 12 -9.58 -13.20 -26.97
N ALA A 13 -9.33 -12.31 -27.94
CA ALA A 13 -8.75 -10.99 -27.65
C ALA A 13 -9.59 -10.18 -26.64
N ALA A 14 -10.91 -10.38 -26.61
CA ALA A 14 -11.79 -9.72 -25.66
C ALA A 14 -11.59 -10.25 -24.22
N GLU A 15 -11.40 -11.56 -24.04
CA GLU A 15 -11.07 -12.16 -22.74
C GLU A 15 -9.69 -11.73 -22.24
N MET A 16 -8.69 -11.74 -23.12
CA MET A 16 -7.36 -11.21 -22.83
C MET A 16 -7.44 -9.74 -22.41
N LEU A 17 -8.14 -8.90 -23.18
CA LEU A 17 -8.29 -7.48 -22.85
C LEU A 17 -9.08 -7.29 -21.56
N THR A 18 -10.12 -8.06 -21.29
CA THR A 18 -10.86 -7.97 -20.01
C THR A 18 -9.95 -8.30 -18.81
N ARG A 19 -9.01 -9.24 -18.99
CA ARG A 19 -8.01 -9.63 -17.99
C ARG A 19 -6.88 -8.60 -17.83
N VAL A 20 -6.43 -7.99 -18.93
CA VAL A 20 -5.25 -7.10 -18.98
C VAL A 20 -5.63 -5.62 -18.81
N HIS A 21 -6.84 -5.23 -19.18
CA HIS A 21 -7.40 -3.89 -19.01
C HIS A 21 -7.77 -3.67 -17.54
N LYS A 22 -6.76 -3.71 -16.68
CA LYS A 22 -6.86 -3.34 -15.28
C LYS A 22 -7.04 -1.83 -15.22
N GLU A 23 -8.07 -1.39 -14.49
CA GLU A 23 -8.29 0.02 -14.19
C GLU A 23 -6.98 0.68 -13.77
N ARG A 24 -6.69 1.84 -14.38
CA ARG A 24 -5.54 2.64 -13.96
C ARG A 24 -5.78 3.10 -12.54
N THR A 25 -4.88 2.69 -11.67
CA THR A 25 -4.82 3.17 -10.30
C THR A 25 -4.20 4.55 -10.33
N SER A 26 -5.03 5.60 -10.49
CA SER A 26 -4.54 6.96 -10.46
C SER A 26 -4.15 7.31 -9.01
N LEU A 27 -2.91 7.02 -8.63
CA LEU A 27 -2.31 7.59 -7.44
C LEU A 27 -2.10 9.09 -7.73
N LEU A 28 -3.14 9.89 -7.51
CA LEU A 28 -3.20 11.33 -7.85
C LEU A 28 -2.37 12.20 -6.91
N VAL A 29 -1.33 11.66 -6.26
CA VAL A 29 -0.49 12.41 -5.33
C VAL A 29 0.78 12.86 -6.06
N PRO A 30 1.09 14.18 -6.10
CA PRO A 30 2.40 14.65 -6.55
C PRO A 30 3.57 14.07 -5.74
N PRO A 31 4.67 13.62 -6.39
CA PRO A 31 4.94 13.61 -7.84
C PRO A 31 4.44 12.37 -8.60
N LEU A 32 3.88 11.38 -7.92
CA LEU A 32 3.47 10.08 -8.49
C LEU A 32 2.33 10.17 -9.53
N HIS A 33 1.52 11.24 -9.50
CA HIS A 33 0.45 11.46 -10.50
C HIS A 33 0.94 11.51 -11.96
N ARG A 34 2.24 11.72 -12.20
CA ARG A 34 2.84 11.74 -13.54
C ARG A 34 3.29 10.38 -14.04
N VAL A 35 3.35 9.39 -13.15
CA VAL A 35 3.83 8.06 -13.48
C VAL A 35 2.61 7.16 -13.75
N PRO A 36 2.52 6.49 -14.90
CA PRO A 36 1.42 5.59 -15.22
C PRO A 36 1.55 4.29 -14.41
N LEU A 37 1.19 4.34 -13.13
CA LEU A 37 1.27 3.19 -12.23
C LEU A 37 0.05 2.28 -12.40
N HIS A 38 0.34 0.99 -12.51
CA HIS A 38 -0.61 -0.11 -12.60
C HIS A 38 -0.39 -1.09 -11.44
N VAL A 39 -1.43 -1.87 -11.13
CA VAL A 39 -1.33 -2.98 -10.18
C VAL A 39 -0.23 -3.93 -10.63
N GLY A 40 0.72 -4.20 -9.74
CA GLY A 40 1.89 -5.04 -10.00
C GLY A 40 3.17 -4.24 -10.30
N ASN A 41 3.08 -2.92 -10.45
CA ASN A 41 4.28 -2.08 -10.47
C ASN A 41 4.86 -1.95 -9.05
N VAL A 42 6.19 -1.97 -8.98
CA VAL A 42 6.95 -1.65 -7.77
C VAL A 42 7.66 -0.33 -8.03
N VAL A 43 7.52 0.61 -7.09
CA VAL A 43 8.14 1.92 -7.18
C VAL A 43 9.03 2.10 -5.97
N GLU A 44 10.31 2.37 -6.21
CA GLU A 44 11.27 2.71 -5.17
C GLU A 44 11.47 4.23 -5.11
N LEU A 45 11.28 4.80 -3.92
CA LEU A 45 11.54 6.22 -3.66
C LEU A 45 12.91 6.37 -3.01
N VAL A 46 13.89 6.83 -3.78
CA VAL A 46 15.28 7.00 -3.30
C VAL A 46 15.60 8.48 -3.07
N GLY A 47 16.28 8.76 -1.97
CA GLY A 47 16.75 10.11 -1.64
C GLY A 47 17.40 10.16 -0.27
N PRO A 48 18.16 11.23 0.03
CA PRO A 48 18.81 11.40 1.33
C PRO A 48 17.78 11.49 2.47
N SER A 49 18.25 11.36 3.71
CA SER A 49 17.40 11.63 4.89
C SER A 49 16.80 13.04 4.79
N GLY A 50 15.54 13.20 5.20
CA GLY A 50 14.82 14.48 5.10
C GLY A 50 14.28 14.83 3.71
N SER A 51 14.46 13.99 2.67
CA SER A 51 13.92 14.23 1.32
C SER A 51 12.41 14.00 1.18
N ALA A 52 11.65 14.03 2.28
CA ALA A 52 10.19 13.86 2.32
C ALA A 52 9.62 12.51 1.81
N LYS A 53 10.43 11.44 1.69
CA LYS A 53 9.96 10.11 1.25
C LYS A 53 8.76 9.60 2.05
N THR A 54 8.88 9.55 3.38
CA THR A 54 7.80 9.12 4.28
C THR A 54 6.59 10.05 4.17
N GLN A 55 6.78 11.35 3.92
CA GLN A 55 5.67 12.28 3.72
C GLN A 55 4.93 12.01 2.40
N ILE A 56 5.63 11.63 1.32
CA ILE A 56 5.01 11.18 0.06
C ILE A 56 4.19 9.92 0.30
N LEU A 57 4.74 8.95 1.06
CA LEU A 57 4.00 7.73 1.44
C LEU A 57 2.75 8.06 2.27
N ILE A 58 2.84 8.95 3.26
CA ILE A 58 1.68 9.39 4.05
C ILE A 58 0.61 10.03 3.16
N GLN A 59 0.99 10.91 2.23
CA GLN A 59 0.03 11.55 1.31
C GLN A 59 -0.63 10.52 0.39
N ALA A 60 0.16 9.58 -0.16
CA ALA A 60 -0.36 8.48 -0.97
C ALA A 60 -1.33 7.59 -0.17
N ALA A 61 -1.01 7.28 1.08
CA ALA A 61 -1.84 6.46 1.95
C ALA A 61 -3.17 7.16 2.25
N VAL A 62 -3.12 8.44 2.64
CA VAL A 62 -4.32 9.26 2.89
C VAL A 62 -5.21 9.34 1.65
N ASN A 63 -4.64 9.58 0.47
CA ASN A 63 -5.42 9.61 -0.77
C ASN A 63 -6.07 8.27 -1.10
N CYS A 64 -5.42 7.15 -0.76
CA CYS A 64 -5.98 5.82 -0.97
C CYS A 64 -7.16 5.53 -0.04
N ILE A 65 -7.02 5.81 1.26
CA ILE A 65 -8.04 5.45 2.27
C ILE A 65 -9.24 6.40 2.28
N LEU A 66 -9.08 7.62 1.79
CA LEU A 66 -10.14 8.61 1.66
C LEU A 66 -11.18 8.12 0.63
N PRO A 67 -12.50 8.30 0.86
CA PRO A 67 -13.51 7.87 -0.10
C PRO A 67 -13.54 8.77 -1.33
N LYS A 68 -14.18 8.29 -2.39
CA LYS A 68 -14.49 9.10 -3.58
C LYS A 68 -15.51 10.18 -3.25
N GLU A 69 -16.59 9.76 -2.57
CA GLU A 69 -17.72 10.59 -2.18
C GLU A 69 -18.26 10.12 -0.82
N TRP A 70 -18.75 11.05 0.00
CA TRP A 70 -19.38 10.74 1.28
C TRP A 70 -20.44 11.79 1.60
N ASN A 71 -21.68 11.35 1.83
CA ASN A 71 -22.85 12.21 2.05
C ASN A 71 -23.02 13.32 1.00
N GLY A 72 -22.76 12.99 -0.28
CA GLY A 72 -22.87 13.94 -1.41
C GLY A 72 -21.65 14.86 -1.61
N ILE A 73 -20.65 14.79 -0.72
CA ILE A 73 -19.40 15.57 -0.84
C ILE A 73 -18.32 14.71 -1.51
N ARG A 74 -17.70 15.24 -2.57
CA ARG A 74 -16.63 14.55 -3.29
C ARG A 74 -15.26 14.86 -2.69
N TYR A 75 -14.65 13.86 -2.07
CA TYR A 75 -13.32 13.95 -1.48
C TYR A 75 -12.20 13.54 -2.45
N GLY A 76 -12.54 12.82 -3.53
CA GLY A 76 -11.60 12.47 -4.59
C GLY A 76 -10.54 11.44 -4.21
N GLY A 77 -10.74 10.69 -3.13
CA GLY A 77 -9.89 9.56 -2.77
C GLY A 77 -10.19 8.29 -3.58
N LEU A 78 -9.51 7.19 -3.26
CA LEU A 78 -9.65 5.91 -3.98
C LEU A 78 -10.52 4.88 -3.26
N GLU A 79 -10.84 5.12 -1.99
CA GLU A 79 -11.62 4.20 -1.16
C GLU A 79 -11.03 2.78 -1.05
N CYS A 80 -9.70 2.70 -0.95
CA CYS A 80 -8.95 1.45 -0.98
C CYS A 80 -8.14 1.23 0.30
N SER A 81 -7.85 -0.04 0.59
CA SER A 81 -7.00 -0.39 1.73
C SER A 81 -5.51 -0.26 1.40
N VAL A 82 -4.77 0.20 2.41
CA VAL A 82 -3.31 0.37 2.38
C VAL A 82 -2.69 -0.48 3.49
N VAL A 83 -1.62 -1.20 3.18
CA VAL A 83 -0.74 -1.80 4.18
C VAL A 83 0.56 -1.03 4.22
N PHE A 84 0.92 -0.55 5.40
CA PHE A 84 2.17 0.14 5.68
C PHE A 84 3.04 -0.73 6.58
N ILE A 85 4.16 -1.19 6.06
CA ILE A 85 5.18 -1.95 6.80
C ILE A 85 6.30 -0.98 7.19
N ASP A 86 6.42 -0.72 8.47
CA ASP A 86 7.44 0.15 9.07
C ASP A 86 8.58 -0.68 9.62
N LEU A 87 9.73 -0.62 8.96
CA LEU A 87 10.93 -1.41 9.26
C LEU A 87 11.95 -0.64 10.11
N ASP A 88 11.91 0.69 10.07
CA ASP A 88 12.80 1.57 10.86
C ASP A 88 12.08 2.14 12.10
N CYS A 89 10.79 1.82 12.27
CA CYS A 89 9.93 2.30 13.36
C CYS A 89 9.87 3.84 13.46
N ARG A 90 9.92 4.54 12.33
CA ARG A 90 9.98 6.01 12.27
C ARG A 90 8.68 6.66 11.79
N LEU A 91 7.66 5.88 11.45
CA LEU A 91 6.40 6.47 11.02
C LEU A 91 5.72 7.21 12.19
N ASP A 92 5.55 8.52 12.02
CA ASP A 92 4.70 9.31 12.90
C ASP A 92 3.21 9.15 12.50
N ILE A 93 2.50 8.30 13.24
CA ILE A 93 1.06 8.07 13.06
C ILE A 93 0.25 9.37 13.31
N SER A 94 0.74 10.25 14.20
CA SER A 94 0.09 11.53 14.46
C SER A 94 0.14 12.42 13.22
N ARG A 95 1.25 12.37 12.47
CA ARG A 95 1.37 13.07 11.19
C ARG A 95 0.38 12.53 10.15
N LEU A 96 0.22 11.21 10.05
CA LEU A 96 -0.78 10.60 9.16
C LEU A 96 -2.20 11.03 9.56
N SER A 97 -2.52 10.97 10.85
CA SER A 97 -3.80 11.44 11.39
C SER A 97 -4.05 12.91 11.03
N GLN A 98 -3.07 13.79 11.25
CA GLN A 98 -3.17 15.21 10.95
C GLN A 98 -3.46 15.46 9.47
N VAL A 99 -2.73 14.80 8.56
CA VAL A 99 -2.93 14.94 7.12
C VAL A 99 -4.33 14.47 6.72
N LEU A 100 -4.79 13.33 7.25
CA LEU A 100 -6.15 12.83 7.00
C LEU A 100 -7.22 13.83 7.47
N LYS A 101 -7.09 14.35 8.70
CA LYS A 101 -8.04 15.34 9.25
C LYS A 101 -8.10 16.59 8.37
N LEU A 102 -6.96 17.13 7.95
CA LEU A 102 -6.91 18.29 7.05
C LEU A 102 -7.63 18.01 5.73
N ARG A 103 -7.38 16.86 5.10
CA ARG A 103 -8.04 16.48 3.84
C ARG A 103 -9.56 16.32 3.98
N ILE A 104 -10.03 15.83 5.13
CA ILE A 104 -11.47 15.74 5.40
C ILE A 104 -12.08 17.15 5.63
N LEU A 105 -11.40 18.01 6.38
CA LEU A 105 -11.88 19.36 6.67
C LEU A 105 -11.90 20.25 5.41
N GLU A 106 -10.92 20.10 4.50
CA GLU A 106 -10.89 20.77 3.20
C GLU A 106 -12.15 20.50 2.37
N GLY A 107 -12.66 19.27 2.40
CA GLY A 107 -13.87 18.88 1.67
C GLY A 107 -15.18 19.25 2.36
N ASN A 108 -15.21 19.29 3.71
CA ASN A 108 -16.48 19.35 4.44
C ASN A 108 -17.03 20.78 4.67
N GLY A 109 -16.24 21.85 4.47
CA GLY A 109 -16.68 23.25 4.41
C GLY A 109 -17.38 23.87 5.65
N SER A 110 -17.98 23.07 6.53
CA SER A 110 -18.86 23.50 7.62
C SER A 110 -19.07 22.37 8.64
N GLY A 111 -18.37 22.46 9.78
CA GLY A 111 -18.84 22.20 11.15
C GLY A 111 -19.58 20.91 11.57
N ASP A 112 -19.88 19.96 10.68
CA ASP A 112 -20.58 18.72 11.07
C ASP A 112 -19.60 17.67 11.64
N TRP A 113 -19.33 17.81 12.93
CA TRP A 113 -18.40 16.96 13.69
C TRP A 113 -18.86 15.50 13.80
N GLY A 114 -20.17 15.24 13.84
CA GLY A 114 -20.69 13.87 13.92
C GLY A 114 -20.39 13.07 12.65
N ASN A 115 -20.48 13.73 11.50
CA ASN A 115 -20.13 13.15 10.21
C ASN A 115 -18.61 13.01 10.02
N PHE A 116 -17.83 13.94 10.59
CA PHE A 116 -16.37 13.90 10.58
C PHE A 116 -15.81 12.65 11.26
N ASP A 117 -16.26 12.32 12.47
CA ASP A 117 -15.72 11.19 13.24
C ASP A 117 -16.03 9.85 12.56
N ALA A 118 -17.24 9.70 11.99
CA ALA A 118 -17.63 8.52 11.24
C ALA A 118 -16.77 8.33 9.98
N LEU A 119 -16.55 9.42 9.22
CA LEU A 119 -15.70 9.40 8.03
C LEU A 119 -14.24 9.12 8.38
N TYR A 120 -13.70 9.80 9.39
CA TYR A 120 -12.33 9.60 9.86
C TYR A 120 -12.08 8.15 10.30
N THR A 121 -13.00 7.59 11.08
CA THR A 121 -12.95 6.19 11.52
C THR A 121 -13.01 5.22 10.33
N THR A 122 -13.90 5.50 9.37
CA THR A 122 -14.02 4.69 8.15
C THR A 122 -12.75 4.71 7.32
N CYS A 123 -12.10 5.87 7.18
CA CYS A 123 -10.81 5.98 6.51
C CYS A 123 -9.71 5.18 7.23
N LEU A 124 -9.61 5.32 8.56
CA LEU A 124 -8.58 4.60 9.32
C LEU A 124 -8.76 3.08 9.33
N ARG A 125 -10.01 2.57 9.24
CA ARG A 125 -10.24 1.12 9.06
C ARG A 125 -9.60 0.56 7.80
N ARG A 126 -9.32 1.39 6.79
CA ARG A 126 -8.64 1.00 5.55
C ARG A 126 -7.10 1.08 5.66
N PHE A 127 -6.55 1.58 6.76
CA PHE A 127 -5.11 1.72 6.97
C PHE A 127 -4.59 0.64 7.91
N PHE A 128 -3.88 -0.34 7.36
CA PHE A 128 -3.21 -1.40 8.11
C PHE A 128 -1.75 -1.01 8.36
N TYR A 129 -1.36 -0.99 9.63
CA TYR A 129 0.00 -0.65 10.05
C TYR A 129 0.67 -1.85 10.70
N ILE A 130 1.88 -2.18 10.25
CA ILE A 130 2.67 -3.30 10.75
C ILE A 130 4.08 -2.79 11.03
N ARG A 131 4.57 -3.01 12.25
CA ARG A 131 5.98 -2.82 12.59
C ARG A 131 6.68 -4.16 12.51
N CYS A 132 7.84 -4.17 11.90
CA CYS A 132 8.79 -5.27 12.04
C CYS A 132 10.02 -4.73 12.77
N TYR A 133 10.67 -5.57 13.56
CA TYR A 133 11.88 -5.23 14.30
C TYR A 133 13.12 -5.92 13.74
N ASP A 134 12.95 -6.93 12.89
CA ASP A 134 14.03 -7.63 12.19
C ASP A 134 13.56 -8.22 10.85
N SER A 135 14.52 -8.77 10.10
CA SER A 135 14.27 -9.41 8.81
C SER A 135 13.40 -10.66 8.90
N PHE A 136 13.38 -11.37 10.03
CA PHE A 136 12.52 -12.55 10.20
C PHE A 136 11.05 -12.16 10.34
N GLU A 137 10.75 -11.15 11.15
CA GLU A 137 9.40 -10.58 11.29
C GLU A 137 8.90 -10.00 9.98
N PHE A 138 9.78 -9.30 9.24
CA PHE A 138 9.44 -8.78 7.92
C PHE A 138 9.10 -9.90 6.92
N LEU A 139 9.93 -10.94 6.84
CA LEU A 139 9.67 -12.10 5.97
C LEU A 139 8.41 -12.87 6.39
N ALA A 140 8.19 -13.05 7.68
CA ALA A 140 6.98 -13.69 8.20
C ALA A 140 5.71 -12.87 7.88
N THR A 141 5.81 -11.54 7.96
CA THR A 141 4.74 -10.63 7.56
C THR A 141 4.41 -10.78 6.09
N LEU A 142 5.41 -10.75 5.20
CA LEU A 142 5.21 -10.95 3.76
C LEU A 142 4.60 -12.33 3.43
N LYS A 143 5.03 -13.38 4.14
CA LYS A 143 4.52 -14.74 3.93
C LYS A 143 3.06 -14.90 4.34
N THR A 144 2.64 -14.22 5.41
CA THR A 144 1.30 -14.40 6.00
C THR A 144 0.29 -13.36 5.53
N MET A 145 0.73 -12.23 4.97
CA MET A 145 -0.15 -11.12 4.60
C MET A 145 -1.19 -11.52 3.55
N HIS A 146 -0.86 -12.41 2.61
CA HIS A 146 -1.78 -12.79 1.53
C HIS A 146 -3.09 -13.36 2.08
N HIS A 147 -3.00 -14.25 3.07
CA HIS A 147 -4.18 -14.84 3.72
C HIS A 147 -4.97 -13.83 4.53
N LYS A 148 -4.28 -12.94 5.27
CA LYS A 148 -4.95 -11.87 6.03
C LYS A 148 -5.72 -10.94 5.11
N LEU A 149 -5.12 -10.56 3.98
CA LEU A 149 -5.73 -9.66 3.00
C LEU A 149 -6.89 -10.31 2.24
N GLN A 150 -6.81 -11.60 1.94
CA GLN A 150 -7.94 -12.33 1.36
C GLN A 150 -9.14 -12.32 2.30
N LYS A 151 -8.93 -12.64 3.59
CA LYS A 151 -9.99 -12.61 4.59
C LYS A 151 -10.64 -11.23 4.72
N GLU A 152 -9.83 -10.17 4.86
CA GLU A 152 -10.34 -8.80 4.97
C GLU A 152 -11.07 -8.34 3.71
N ARG A 153 -10.62 -8.78 2.52
CA ARG A 153 -11.33 -8.50 1.26
C ARG A 153 -12.71 -9.14 1.25
N ASP A 154 -12.83 -10.37 1.74
CA ASP A 154 -14.08 -11.11 1.75
C ASP A 154 -15.04 -10.57 2.83
N ASP A 155 -14.51 -10.12 3.98
CA ASP A 155 -15.29 -9.56 5.10
C ASP A 155 -15.75 -8.10 4.86
N LEU A 156 -14.92 -7.26 4.22
CA LEU A 156 -15.19 -5.82 4.04
C LEU A 156 -15.50 -5.43 2.59
N GLY A 157 -15.30 -6.32 1.63
CA GLY A 157 -15.40 -6.00 0.19
C GLY A 157 -14.31 -5.06 -0.32
N ILE A 158 -13.32 -4.71 0.52
CA ILE A 158 -12.30 -3.72 0.20
C ILE A 158 -11.13 -4.39 -0.49
N ARG A 159 -10.78 -3.89 -1.69
CA ARG A 159 -9.60 -4.34 -2.43
C ARG A 159 -8.35 -3.68 -1.84
N LEU A 160 -7.33 -4.48 -1.51
CA LEU A 160 -6.01 -3.94 -1.23
C LEU A 160 -5.43 -3.37 -2.53
N HIS A 161 -4.99 -2.12 -2.44
CA HIS A 161 -4.54 -1.38 -3.61
C HIS A 161 -3.07 -0.97 -3.50
N LEU A 162 -2.54 -0.84 -2.27
CA LEU A 162 -1.21 -0.31 -2.05
C LEU A 162 -0.51 -0.97 -0.87
N LEU A 163 0.68 -1.51 -1.13
CA LEU A 163 1.64 -1.98 -0.13
C LEU A 163 2.80 -0.99 -0.07
N MET A 164 3.04 -0.44 1.11
CA MET A 164 4.15 0.47 1.38
C MET A 164 5.14 -0.18 2.34
N ILE A 165 6.43 0.04 2.11
CA ILE A 165 7.51 -0.45 2.95
C ILE A 165 8.46 0.73 3.21
N ASP A 166 8.67 1.10 4.47
CA ASP A 166 9.54 2.21 4.87
C ASP A 166 10.39 1.83 6.10
N SER A 167 11.72 1.75 6.06
CA SER A 167 12.60 1.75 4.90
C SER A 167 13.09 0.33 4.59
N ILE A 168 13.08 -0.07 3.31
CA ILE A 168 13.44 -1.45 2.90
C ILE A 168 14.88 -1.86 3.31
N GLY A 169 15.77 -0.89 3.50
CA GLY A 169 17.16 -1.11 3.87
C GLY A 169 17.44 -1.20 5.37
N ALA A 170 16.41 -1.14 6.24
CA ALA A 170 16.58 -1.01 7.69
C ALA A 170 17.51 -2.07 8.31
N TYR A 171 17.42 -3.33 7.86
CA TYR A 171 18.18 -4.45 8.45
C TYR A 171 19.42 -4.86 7.66
N HIS A 172 19.65 -4.28 6.47
CA HIS A 172 20.69 -4.75 5.55
C HIS A 172 22.07 -4.90 6.20
N TRP A 173 22.50 -3.90 6.99
CA TRP A 173 23.82 -3.93 7.63
C TRP A 173 23.89 -4.92 8.80
N VAL A 174 22.83 -5.05 9.59
CA VAL A 174 22.76 -5.99 10.72
C VAL A 174 22.81 -7.43 10.20
N ASP A 175 22.08 -7.73 9.14
CA ASP A 175 22.04 -9.06 8.52
C ASP A 175 23.38 -9.41 7.85
N ARG A 176 24.02 -8.43 7.20
CA ARG A 176 25.37 -8.58 6.61
C ARG A 176 26.41 -8.94 7.67
N VAL A 177 26.40 -8.27 8.82
CA VAL A 177 27.34 -8.59 9.90
C VAL A 177 27.06 -9.97 10.48
N SER A 178 25.79 -10.30 10.68
CA SER A 178 25.36 -11.60 11.22
C SER A 178 25.72 -12.78 10.31
N SER A 179 25.69 -12.60 8.98
CA SER A 179 26.11 -13.62 8.00
C SER A 179 27.62 -13.74 7.83
N SER A 180 28.39 -12.75 8.30
CA SER A 180 29.86 -12.74 8.23
C SER A 180 30.56 -13.42 9.40
N LEU A 181 29.81 -13.86 10.42
CA LEU A 181 30.35 -14.73 11.46
C LEU A 181 30.68 -16.08 10.81
N PRO A 182 31.95 -16.53 10.81
CA PRO A 182 32.25 -17.86 10.36
C PRO A 182 31.46 -18.83 11.23
N LEU A 183 30.79 -19.80 10.59
CA LEU A 183 30.39 -21.06 11.20
C LEU A 183 31.67 -21.78 11.66
N TRP A 184 32.38 -21.22 12.65
CA TRP A 184 33.54 -21.85 13.23
C TRP A 184 33.04 -22.79 14.32
N GLY A 185 32.86 -24.04 13.90
CA GLY A 185 32.82 -25.21 14.78
C GLY A 185 31.43 -25.79 14.97
N TYR A 186 31.14 -26.87 14.25
CA TYR A 186 30.96 -28.19 14.86
C TYR A 186 31.15 -29.25 13.76
N ASN A 187 32.41 -29.57 13.46
CA ASN A 187 32.81 -30.90 13.02
C ASN A 187 33.55 -31.54 14.20
N ARG A 188 32.79 -32.21 15.09
CA ARG A 188 33.24 -33.35 15.90
C ARG A 188 32.02 -34.19 16.25
#